data_AF-A0A9P9TMQ6-F1
#
_entry.id   AF-A0A9P9TMQ6-F1
#
_cell.length_a   1.000
_cell.length_b   1.000
_cell.length_c   1.000
_cell.angle_alpha   90.00
_cell.angle_beta   90.00
_cell.angle_gamma   90.00
#
_symmetry.space_group_name_H-M   'P 1'
#
loop_
_entity.id
_entity.type
_entity.pdbx_description
1 polymer ?
#
loop_
_entity_poly.entity_id
_entity_poly.type
_entity_poly.pdbx_seq_one_letter_code
_entity_poly.pdbx_strand_id
1 'polypeptide(L)'
;MFRPTRHLLDCRITFFTRSPCGLCDTAKAVVRNVEAKRPLVYREINVMEAGQEKWKSLYEFDTPVIHIDKANAPETTPSSLKLMHRFKEEQVMQMMDTAETS
;
A
#
# COMPACT_ATOMS: atom_id res chain seq x y z
N MET A 1 24.51 14.91 -21.59
CA MET A 1 23.76 15.36 -20.40
C MET A 1 22.69 14.29 -20.12
N PHE A 2 23.08 13.22 -19.42
CA PHE A 2 22.15 12.15 -19.06
C PHE A 2 21.29 12.69 -17.93
N ARG A 3 20.07 13.12 -18.23
CA ARG A 3 19.05 13.33 -17.21
C ARG A 3 18.76 11.92 -16.70
N PRO A 4 19.16 11.52 -15.47
CA PRO A 4 18.69 10.26 -14.94
C PRO A 4 17.19 10.35 -15.00
N THR A 5 16.58 9.47 -15.79
CA THR A 5 15.14 9.35 -15.84
C THR A 5 14.72 9.17 -14.41
N ARG A 6 14.01 10.19 -13.93
CA ARG A 6 13.16 10.14 -12.78
C ARG A 6 12.09 9.06 -13.07
N HIS A 7 12.49 7.78 -13.15
CA HIS A 7 11.65 6.66 -12.74
C HIS A 7 11.56 6.72 -11.22
N LEU A 8 11.18 7.90 -10.74
CA LEU A 8 10.85 8.18 -9.37
C LEU A 8 9.78 7.16 -9.04
N LEU A 9 9.94 6.56 -7.88
CA LEU A 9 8.92 5.83 -7.16
C LEU A 9 7.58 6.56 -7.43
N ASP A 10 6.78 6.14 -8.41
CA ASP A 10 5.62 6.94 -8.88
C ASP A 10 4.39 6.63 -8.04
N CYS A 11 4.45 5.49 -7.33
CA CYS A 11 3.42 5.04 -6.42
C CYS A 11 3.97 4.86 -5.00
N ARG A 12 3.10 5.12 -4.03
CA ARG A 12 3.28 4.82 -2.61
C ARG A 12 2.24 3.78 -2.20
N ILE A 13 2.71 2.69 -1.60
CA ILE A 13 1.86 1.67 -1.02
C ILE A 13 1.90 1.80 0.50
N THR A 14 0.74 2.02 1.10
CA THR A 14 0.56 2.02 2.55
C THR A 14 -0.17 0.74 2.95
N PHE A 15 0.52 -0.14 3.67
CA PHE A 15 0.00 -1.41 4.17
C PHE A 15 -0.49 -1.28 5.60
N PHE A 16 -1.78 -1.48 5.79
CA PHE A 16 -2.43 -1.51 7.09
C PHE A 16 -2.46 -2.95 7.61
N THR A 17 -1.74 -3.15 8.70
CA THR A 17 -1.60 -4.45 9.38
C THR A 17 -2.08 -4.38 10.82
N ARG A 18 -2.28 -5.54 11.45
CA ARG A 18 -2.56 -5.67 12.87
C ARG A 18 -1.87 -6.92 13.42
N SER A 19 -1.66 -6.96 14.72
CA SER A 19 -1.18 -8.17 15.41
C SER A 19 -2.18 -8.62 16.48
N PRO A 20 -2.53 -9.91 16.55
CA PRO A 20 -2.17 -11.02 15.65
C PRO A 20 -3.04 -11.06 14.36
N CYS A 21 -2.42 -11.39 13.21
CA CYS A 21 -3.12 -11.47 11.91
C CYS A 21 -2.46 -12.51 10.98
N GLY A 22 -3.11 -13.67 10.79
CA GLY A 22 -2.56 -14.74 9.94
C GLY A 22 -2.56 -14.44 8.43
N LEU A 23 -3.39 -13.51 7.96
CA LEU A 23 -3.45 -13.11 6.55
C LEU A 23 -2.42 -12.02 6.19
N CYS A 24 -1.92 -11.30 7.19
CA CYS A 24 -1.05 -10.15 6.99
C CYS A 24 0.35 -10.55 6.50
N ASP A 25 0.87 -11.71 6.90
CA ASP A 25 2.16 -12.24 6.41
C ASP A 25 2.12 -12.51 4.90
N THR A 26 1.02 -13.10 4.41
CA THR A 26 0.84 -13.38 2.97
C THR A 26 0.75 -12.08 2.18
N ALA A 27 -0.04 -11.13 2.68
CA ALA A 27 -0.20 -9.81 2.09
C ALA A 27 1.15 -9.05 2.03
N LYS A 28 1.95 -9.12 3.10
CA LYS A 28 3.28 -8.50 3.15
C LYS A 28 4.22 -9.10 2.11
N ALA A 29 4.24 -10.42 1.95
CA ALA A 29 5.04 -11.09 0.93
C ALA A 29 4.66 -10.63 -0.49
N VAL A 30 3.36 -10.51 -0.77
CA VAL A 30 2.86 -10.01 -2.06
C VAL A 30 3.37 -8.59 -2.34
N VAL A 31 3.28 -7.67 -1.37
CA VAL A 31 3.75 -6.30 -1.57
C VAL A 31 5.26 -6.24 -1.76
N ARG A 32 6.03 -7.04 -1.03
CA ARG A 32 7.49 -7.14 -1.19
C ARG A 32 7.90 -7.68 -2.57
N ASN A 33 7.17 -8.66 -3.10
CA ASN A 33 7.40 -9.13 -4.47
C ASN A 33 7.14 -8.02 -5.51
N VAL A 34 6.10 -7.21 -5.31
CA VAL A 34 5.78 -6.09 -6.21
C VAL A 34 6.84 -4.98 -6.10
N GLU A 35 7.28 -4.64 -4.90
CA GLU A 35 8.38 -3.69 -4.66
C GLU A 35 9.69 -4.16 -5.33
N ALA A 36 9.96 -5.47 -5.33
CA ALA A 36 11.12 -6.03 -6.02
C ALA A 36 11.02 -5.94 -7.56
N LYS A 37 9.80 -5.97 -8.11
CA LYS A 37 9.54 -5.80 -9.55
C LYS A 37 9.56 -4.34 -9.99
N ARG A 38 9.09 -3.44 -9.12
CA ARG A 38 8.91 -2.02 -9.44
C ARG A 38 9.25 -1.14 -8.24
N PRO A 39 10.10 -0.11 -8.40
CA PRO A 39 10.39 0.82 -7.32
C PRO A 39 9.12 1.57 -6.91
N LEU A 40 8.76 1.44 -5.63
CA LEU A 40 7.63 2.12 -4.99
C LEU A 40 7.98 2.50 -3.57
N VAL A 41 7.25 3.45 -2.99
CA VAL A 41 7.41 3.79 -1.56
C VAL A 41 6.55 2.85 -0.73
N TYR A 42 7.16 1.93 0.00
CA TYR A 42 6.44 1.05 0.93
C TYR A 42 6.36 1.68 2.33
N ARG A 43 5.14 1.75 2.88
CA ARG A 43 4.88 2.12 4.28
C ARG A 43 4.03 1.05 4.94
N GLU A 44 4.35 0.71 6.18
CA GLU A 44 3.56 -0.21 7.00
C GLU A 44 3.01 0.58 8.20
N ILE A 45 1.71 0.46 8.44
CA ILE A 45 1.02 1.09 9.56
C ILE A 45 0.31 -0.01 10.33
N ASN A 46 0.66 -0.15 11.61
CA ASN A 46 -0.08 -1.02 12.49
C ASN A 46 -1.30 -0.26 13.05
N VAL A 47 -2.50 -0.70 12.69
CA VAL A 47 -3.74 -0.05 13.12
C VAL A 47 -4.00 -0.20 14.62
N MET A 48 -3.27 -1.09 15.30
CA MET A 48 -3.35 -1.27 16.75
C MET A 48 -2.41 -0.34 17.52
N GLU A 49 -1.50 0.37 16.85
CA GLU A 49 -0.58 1.30 17.52
C GLU A 49 -1.28 2.57 18.03
N ALA A 50 -0.75 3.12 19.12
CA ALA A 50 -1.23 4.38 19.68
C ALA A 50 -1.05 5.53 18.67
N GLY A 51 -2.10 6.34 18.48
CA GLY A 51 -2.12 7.41 17.48
C GLY A 51 -2.69 7.02 16.11
N GLN A 52 -3.02 5.74 15.89
CA GLN A 52 -3.68 5.26 14.67
C GLN A 52 -5.19 5.00 14.88
N GLU A 53 -5.83 5.65 15.86
CA GLU A 53 -7.24 5.43 16.24
C GLU A 53 -8.21 5.58 15.05
N LYS A 54 -7.92 6.53 14.15
CA LYS A 54 -8.64 6.73 12.89
C LYS A 54 -8.65 5.46 12.03
N TRP A 55 -7.51 4.81 11.87
CA TRP A 55 -7.38 3.60 11.06
C TRP A 55 -7.81 2.35 11.80
N LYS A 56 -7.64 2.33 13.13
CA LYS A 56 -8.16 1.28 14.00
C LYS A 56 -9.66 1.14 13.79
N SER A 57 -10.43 2.21 13.98
CA SER A 57 -11.88 2.17 13.83
C SER A 57 -12.35 1.80 12.41
N LEU A 58 -11.52 1.99 11.39
CA LEU A 58 -11.85 1.70 9.99
C LEU A 58 -11.47 0.28 9.56
N TYR A 59 -10.32 -0.22 10.03
CA TYR A 59 -9.68 -1.42 9.51
C TYR A 59 -9.37 -2.47 10.57
N GLU A 60 -9.75 -2.28 11.85
CA GLU A 60 -9.48 -3.26 12.91
C GLU A 60 -10.04 -4.66 12.60
N PHE A 61 -11.14 -4.73 11.84
CA PHE A 61 -11.80 -5.97 11.41
C PHE A 61 -11.50 -6.34 9.95
N ASP A 62 -11.09 -5.37 9.12
CA ASP A 62 -10.93 -5.53 7.67
C ASP A 62 -9.45 -5.69 7.21
N THR A 63 -8.49 -5.75 8.13
CA THR A 63 -7.09 -6.06 7.79
C THR A 63 -6.93 -7.47 7.19
N PRO A 64 -6.04 -7.69 6.21
CA PRO A 64 -5.07 -6.75 5.65
C PRO A 64 -5.67 -5.81 4.59
N VAL A 65 -5.29 -4.53 4.65
CA VAL A 65 -5.67 -3.50 3.66
C VAL A 65 -4.42 -2.82 3.13
N ILE A 66 -4.35 -2.60 1.81
CA ILE A 66 -3.32 -1.77 1.19
C ILE A 66 -3.96 -0.59 0.49
N HIS A 67 -3.35 0.58 0.62
CA HIS A 67 -3.69 1.76 -0.15
C HIS A 67 -2.56 2.04 -1.13
N ILE A 68 -2.94 2.41 -2.35
CA ILE A 68 -2.03 2.70 -3.44
C ILE A 68 -2.31 4.14 -3.86
N ASP A 69 -1.37 5.01 -3.53
CA ASP A 69 -1.43 6.43 -3.85
C ASP A 69 -0.31 6.76 -4.86
N LYS A 70 -0.43 7.90 -5.54
CA LYS A 70 0.72 8.49 -6.23
C LYS A 70 1.78 8.89 -5.22
N ALA A 71 3.05 8.82 -5.58
CA ALA A 71 4.14 9.20 -4.68
C ALA A 71 4.14 10.68 -4.34
N ASN A 72 3.60 11.53 -5.21
CA ASN A 72 3.39 12.95 -4.95
C ASN A 72 2.13 13.23 -4.11
N ALA A 73 1.33 12.22 -3.75
CA ALA A 73 0.16 12.43 -2.91
C ALA A 73 0.58 12.83 -1.49
N PRO A 74 0.07 13.93 -0.93
CA PRO A 74 0.49 14.42 0.37
C PRO A 74 0.20 13.41 1.48
N GLU A 75 -0.99 12.80 1.46
CA GLU A 75 -1.43 11.84 2.49
C GLU A 75 -2.28 10.72 1.89
N THR A 76 -2.23 9.54 2.54
CA THR A 76 -3.10 8.42 2.19
C THR A 76 -4.50 8.68 2.74
N THR A 77 -5.50 8.72 1.86
CA THR A 77 -6.90 8.96 2.23
C THR A 77 -7.72 7.66 2.21
N PRO A 78 -8.82 7.56 2.98
CA PRO A 78 -9.71 6.40 2.95
C PRO A 78 -10.43 6.18 1.61
N SER A 79 -10.45 7.20 0.74
CA SER A 79 -11.08 7.18 -0.59
C SER A 79 -10.10 6.86 -1.72
N SER A 80 -8.80 6.73 -1.42
CA SER A 80 -7.78 6.33 -2.40
C SER A 80 -7.99 4.88 -2.87
N LEU A 81 -7.31 4.52 -3.97
CA LEU A 81 -7.30 3.16 -4.49
C LEU A 81 -6.82 2.20 -3.40
N LYS A 82 -7.66 1.23 -3.04
CA LYS A 82 -7.39 0.31 -1.94
C LYS A 82 -7.81 -1.12 -2.29
N LEU A 83 -7.01 -2.07 -1.82
CA LEU A 83 -7.32 -3.49 -1.85
C LEU A 83 -7.42 -3.99 -0.42
N MET A 84 -8.39 -4.86 -0.17
CA MET A 84 -8.73 -5.37 1.16
C MET A 84 -8.91 -6.89 1.11
N HIS A 85 -8.75 -7.54 2.27
CA HIS A 85 -8.85 -8.99 2.46
C HIS A 85 -7.73 -9.80 1.81
N ARG A 86 -7.87 -10.13 0.52
CA ARG A 86 -6.96 -11.00 -0.19
C ARG A 86 -6.70 -10.42 -1.57
N PHE A 87 -5.44 -10.07 -1.80
CA PHE A 87 -4.98 -9.52 -3.06
C PHE A 87 -3.77 -10.30 -3.56
N LYS A 88 -3.63 -10.35 -4.87
CA LYS A 88 -2.47 -10.92 -5.57
C LYS A 88 -1.58 -9.82 -6.11
N GLU A 89 -0.32 -10.16 -6.41
CA GLU A 89 0.66 -9.25 -7.01
C GLU A 89 0.12 -8.55 -8.27
N GLU A 90 -0.61 -9.29 -9.11
CA GLU A 90 -1.24 -8.77 -10.33
C GLU A 90 -2.23 -7.64 -10.04
N GLN A 91 -3.07 -7.80 -9.01
CA GLN A 91 -4.04 -6.77 -8.64
C GLN A 91 -3.36 -5.52 -8.09
N VAL A 92 -2.29 -5.69 -7.31
CA VAL A 92 -1.48 -4.56 -6.81
C VAL A 92 -0.88 -3.81 -7.99
N MET A 93 -0.29 -4.52 -8.96
CA MET A 93 0.30 -3.91 -10.16
C MET A 93 -0.75 -3.18 -11.00
N GLN A 94 -1.93 -3.76 -11.21
CA GLN A 94 -3.02 -3.09 -11.94
C GLN A 94 -3.50 -1.81 -11.23
N MET A 95 -3.58 -1.82 -9.91
CA MET A 95 -3.94 -0.62 -9.16
C MET A 95 -2.85 0.45 -9.20
N MET A 96 -1.57 0.06 -9.22
CA MET A 96 -0.46 1.01 -9.42
C MET A 96 -0.55 1.68 -10.79
N ASP A 97 -0.82 0.90 -11.85
CA ASP A 97 -1.01 1.43 -13.21
C ASP A 97 -2.20 2.40 -13.30
N THR A 98 -3.30 2.04 -12.63
CA THR A 98 -4.48 2.92 -12.49
C THR A 98 -4.13 4.20 -11.72
N ALA A 99 -3.31 4.09 -10.67
CA ALA A 99 -2.89 5.23 -9.85
C ALA A 99 -2.00 6.18 -10.66
N GLU A 100 -1.13 5.69 -11.54
CA GLU A 100 -0.30 6.55 -12.40
C GLU A 100 -1.12 7.26 -13.49
N THR A 101 -2.14 6.59 -14.01
CA THR A 101 -2.96 7.08 -15.13
C THR A 101 -4.08 8.04 -14.68
N SER A 102 -4.52 7.97 -13.41
CA SER A 102 -5.60 8.83 -12.85
C SER A 102 -5.19 10.27 -12.55
#